data_AF-A0A7C9BH79-F1
#
_entry.id   AF-A0A7C9BH79-F1
#
_cell.length_a   1.000
_cell.length_b   1.000
_cell.length_c   1.000
_cell.angle_alpha   90.00
_cell.angle_beta   90.00
_cell.angle_gamma   90.00
#
_symmetry.space_group_name_H-M   'P 1'
#
loop_
_entity.id
_entity.type
_entity.pdbx_description
1 polymer ?
#
loop_
_entity_poly.entity_id
_entity_poly.type
_entity_poly.pdbx_seq_one_letter_code
_entity_poly.pdbx_strand_id
1 'polypeptide(L)'
;MEIMKNFLRGLAAGIAIGYLTAPRSGKETREQLSDTMNGMKDQWDEAKTQITGLIEDVKSQVGISTNELADKAQDKFDQYKHEANQTKEFVRNRYNDKVDDLADATKAGVDTAEENLKI
;
A
#
# COMPACT_ATOMS: atom_id res chain seq x y z
N MET A 1 15.94 0.29 -12.47
CA MET A 1 15.57 0.25 -11.03
C MET A 1 14.37 1.14 -10.67
N GLU A 2 14.01 2.13 -11.49
CA GLU A 2 12.92 3.08 -11.21
C GLU A 2 11.53 2.43 -11.19
N ILE A 3 11.28 1.46 -12.07
CA ILE A 3 9.99 0.72 -12.16
C ILE A 3 9.64 0.05 -10.83
N MET A 4 10.61 -0.59 -10.18
CA MET A 4 10.40 -1.26 -8.89
C MET A 4 10.13 -0.26 -7.76
N LYS A 5 10.75 0.93 -7.79
CA LYS A 5 10.49 1.99 -6.80
C LYS A 5 9.09 2.58 -6.96
N ASN A 6 8.65 2.80 -8.19
CA ASN A 6 7.32 3.34 -8.49
C ASN A 6 6.22 2.33 -8.16
N PHE A 7 6.44 1.04 -8.45
CA PHE A 7 5.54 -0.04 -8.05
C PHE A 7 5.39 -0.14 -6.53
N LEU A 8 6.50 -0.11 -5.77
CA LEU A 8 6.46 -0.14 -4.31
C LEU A 8 5.76 1.09 -3.70
N ARG A 9 5.95 2.27 -4.29
CA ARG A 9 5.24 3.49 -3.88
C ARG A 9 3.74 3.38 -4.14
N GLY A 10 3.34 2.87 -5.30
CA GLY A 10 1.93 2.61 -5.63
C GLY A 10 1.29 1.60 -4.69
N LEU A 11 1.97 0.51 -4.38
CA LEU A 11 1.50 -0.51 -3.45
C LEU A 11 1.37 0.04 -2.02
N ALA A 12 2.36 0.79 -1.54
CA ALA A 12 2.30 1.44 -0.23
C ALA A 12 1.16 2.47 -0.14
N ALA A 13 0.97 3.28 -1.18
CA ALA A 13 -0.14 4.22 -1.26
C ALA A 13 -1.50 3.49 -1.28
N GLY A 14 -1.61 2.39 -2.03
CA GLY A 14 -2.81 1.56 -2.08
C GLY A 14 -3.16 0.94 -0.73
N ILE A 15 -2.17 0.44 0.01
CA ILE A 15 -2.37 -0.06 1.38
C ILE A 15 -2.78 1.07 2.31
N ALA A 16 -2.14 2.24 2.25
CA ALA A 16 -2.48 3.38 3.10
C ALA A 16 -3.92 3.87 2.85
N ILE A 17 -4.29 4.04 1.58
CA ILE A 17 -5.66 4.41 1.18
C ILE A 17 -6.65 3.32 1.60
N GLY A 18 -6.33 2.05 1.35
CA GLY A 18 -7.16 0.91 1.75
C GLY A 18 -7.33 0.83 3.27
N TYR A 19 -6.28 1.10 4.04
CA TYR A 19 -6.31 1.12 5.50
C TYR A 19 -7.11 2.30 6.07
N LEU A 20 -6.98 3.48 5.47
CA LEU A 20 -7.73 4.69 5.86
C LEU A 20 -9.21 4.61 5.43
N THR A 21 -9.50 3.91 4.33
CA THR A 21 -10.84 3.78 3.75
C THR A 21 -11.59 2.56 4.29
N ALA A 22 -10.90 1.52 4.77
CA ALA A 22 -11.51 0.29 5.26
C ALA A 22 -12.45 0.58 6.45
N PRO A 23 -13.76 0.36 6.31
CA PRO A 23 -14.68 0.62 7.39
C PRO A 23 -14.69 -0.57 8.36
N ARG A 24 -14.49 -0.27 9.66
CA ARG A 24 -15.27 -0.78 10.81
C ARG A 24 -14.56 -1.55 11.94
N SER A 25 -15.23 -1.40 13.08
CA SER A 25 -15.08 -1.98 14.43
C SER A 25 -15.11 -3.51 14.46
N GLY A 26 -14.12 -4.09 15.14
CA GLY A 26 -13.75 -5.51 15.07
C GLY A 26 -14.73 -6.59 15.59
N LYS A 27 -15.99 -6.26 15.92
CA LYS A 27 -17.03 -7.27 16.23
C LYS A 27 -17.80 -7.68 14.97
N GLU A 28 -18.43 -6.72 14.28
CA GLU A 28 -19.09 -6.95 12.99
C GLU A 28 -18.10 -7.43 11.92
N THR A 29 -16.85 -6.93 11.93
CA THR A 29 -15.84 -7.32 10.96
C THR A 29 -15.46 -8.79 11.06
N ARG A 30 -15.51 -9.42 12.25
CA ARG A 30 -15.22 -10.87 12.36
C ARG A 30 -16.34 -11.72 11.79
N GLU A 31 -17.59 -11.39 12.10
CA GLU A 31 -18.75 -12.12 11.59
C GLU A 31 -18.89 -11.94 10.07
N GLN A 32 -18.77 -10.70 9.57
CA GLN A 32 -18.79 -10.42 8.13
C GLN A 32 -17.59 -11.01 7.41
N LEU A 33 -16.39 -11.04 8.01
CA LEU A 33 -15.22 -11.68 7.41
C LEU A 33 -15.41 -13.20 7.33
N SER A 34 -16.05 -13.84 8.31
CA SER A 34 -16.33 -15.29 8.26
C SER A 34 -17.35 -15.64 7.16
N ASP A 35 -18.44 -14.89 7.03
CA ASP A 35 -19.42 -15.12 5.95
C ASP A 35 -18.87 -14.72 4.57
N THR A 36 -18.17 -13.58 4.52
CA THR A 36 -17.53 -13.10 3.29
C THR A 36 -16.39 -14.01 2.87
N MET A 37 -15.60 -14.59 3.78
CA MET A 37 -14.53 -15.53 3.43
C MET A 37 -15.06 -16.81 2.79
N ASN A 38 -16.23 -17.32 3.21
CA ASN A 38 -16.81 -18.52 2.59
C ASN A 38 -17.32 -18.23 1.17
N GLY A 39 -17.90 -17.06 0.91
CA GLY A 39 -18.34 -16.65 -0.44
C GLY A 39 -17.21 -16.08 -1.32
N MET A 40 -16.21 -15.44 -0.72
CA MET A 40 -15.03 -14.91 -1.40
C MET A 40 -14.04 -16.01 -1.70
N LYS A 41 -14.06 -17.18 -1.05
CA LYS A 41 -13.02 -18.20 -1.30
C LYS A 41 -12.90 -18.55 -2.77
N ASP A 42 -14.05 -18.77 -3.42
CA ASP A 42 -14.10 -19.11 -4.84
C ASP A 42 -13.69 -17.91 -5.72
N GLN A 43 -14.19 -16.71 -5.40
CA GLN A 43 -13.82 -15.48 -6.10
C GLN A 43 -12.35 -15.09 -5.90
N TRP A 44 -11.79 -15.43 -4.75
CA TRP A 44 -10.42 -15.19 -4.36
C TRP A 44 -9.50 -16.18 -5.04
N ASP A 45 -9.88 -17.44 -5.13
CA ASP A 45 -9.13 -18.44 -5.90
C ASP A 45 -9.15 -18.11 -7.40
N GLU A 46 -10.27 -17.62 -7.93
CA GLU A 46 -10.36 -17.15 -9.31
C GLU A 46 -9.54 -15.86 -9.54
N ALA A 47 -9.66 -14.87 -8.66
CA ALA A 47 -8.87 -13.64 -8.72
C ALA A 47 -7.38 -13.92 -8.57
N LYS A 48 -7.00 -14.82 -7.67
CA LYS A 48 -5.62 -15.26 -7.49
C LYS A 48 -5.10 -15.97 -8.72
N THR A 49 -5.92 -16.78 -9.39
CA THR A 49 -5.54 -17.44 -10.65
C THR A 49 -5.30 -16.41 -11.75
N GLN A 50 -6.19 -15.41 -11.90
CA GLN A 50 -6.01 -14.33 -12.88
C GLN A 50 -4.78 -13.46 -12.57
N ILE A 51 -4.57 -13.09 -11.31
CA ILE A 51 -3.39 -12.32 -10.87
C ILE A 51 -2.12 -13.14 -11.10
N THR A 52 -2.12 -14.43 -10.77
CA THR A 52 -0.98 -15.32 -11.01
C THR A 52 -0.68 -15.41 -12.51
N GLY A 53 -1.70 -15.55 -13.35
CA GLY A 53 -1.55 -15.58 -14.81
C GLY A 53 -0.95 -14.27 -15.36
N LEU A 54 -1.45 -13.12 -14.91
CA LEU A 54 -0.88 -11.82 -15.30
C LEU A 54 0.57 -11.67 -14.83
N ILE A 55 0.89 -12.14 -13.63
CA ILE A 55 2.26 -12.14 -13.11
C ILE A 55 3.14 -13.05 -13.96
N GLU A 56 2.69 -14.25 -14.33
CA GLU A 56 3.42 -15.19 -15.17
C GLU A 56 3.65 -14.66 -16.59
N ASP A 57 2.67 -14.00 -17.18
CA ASP A 57 2.79 -13.36 -18.50
C ASP A 57 3.77 -12.19 -18.46
N VAL A 58 3.68 -11.33 -17.44
CA VAL A 58 4.65 -10.23 -17.23
C VAL A 58 6.05 -10.81 -16.97
N LYS A 59 6.14 -11.87 -16.16
CA LYS A 59 7.39 -12.57 -15.86
C LYS A 59 8.05 -13.08 -17.14
N SER A 60 7.26 -13.69 -18.01
CA SER A 60 7.70 -14.28 -19.28
C SER A 60 8.08 -13.21 -20.31
N GLN A 61 7.32 -12.12 -20.41
CA GLN A 61 7.60 -11.03 -21.36
C GLN A 61 8.78 -10.14 -20.92
N VAL A 62 8.98 -9.96 -19.62
CA VAL A 62 10.01 -9.06 -19.07
C VAL A 62 11.27 -9.84 -18.65
N GLY A 63 11.28 -11.18 -18.76
CA GLY A 63 12.41 -12.05 -18.40
C GLY A 63 12.74 -12.03 -16.91
N ILE A 64 11.77 -11.69 -16.05
CA ILE A 64 12.01 -11.51 -14.62
C ILE A 64 12.07 -12.89 -13.97
N SER A 65 13.25 -13.41 -13.68
CA SER A 65 13.36 -14.64 -12.88
C SER A 65 12.90 -14.35 -11.44
N THR A 66 11.96 -15.15 -10.92
CA THR A 66 11.44 -15.01 -9.54
C THR A 66 12.56 -15.12 -8.50
N ASN A 67 13.59 -15.91 -8.78
CA ASN A 67 14.78 -16.01 -7.93
C ASN A 67 15.60 -14.72 -7.94
N GLU A 68 15.84 -14.11 -9.11
CA GLU A 68 16.53 -12.82 -9.18
C GLU A 68 15.76 -11.69 -8.50
N LEU A 69 14.43 -11.73 -8.56
CA LEU A 69 13.59 -10.73 -7.89
C LEU A 69 13.65 -10.92 -6.37
N ALA A 70 13.57 -12.16 -5.88
CA ALA A 70 13.68 -12.49 -4.47
C ALA A 70 15.07 -12.14 -3.91
N ASP A 71 16.13 -12.50 -4.63
CA ASP A 71 17.52 -12.21 -4.24
C ASP A 71 17.80 -10.71 -4.27
N LYS A 72 17.37 -9.99 -5.33
CA LYS A 72 17.49 -8.51 -5.38
C LYS A 72 16.60 -7.83 -4.36
N ALA A 73 15.44 -8.39 -4.01
CA ALA A 73 14.59 -7.86 -2.96
C ALA A 73 15.23 -8.05 -1.59
N GLN A 74 15.81 -9.22 -1.31
CA GLN A 74 16.47 -9.50 -0.03
C GLN A 74 17.72 -8.63 0.16
N ASP A 75 18.57 -8.54 -0.87
CA ASP A 75 19.79 -7.72 -0.84
C ASP A 75 19.47 -6.22 -0.71
N LYS A 76 18.44 -5.75 -1.43
CA LYS A 76 17.94 -4.37 -1.28
C LYS A 76 17.27 -4.14 0.06
N PHE A 77 16.56 -5.13 0.60
CA PHE A 77 15.88 -5.03 1.88
C PHE A 77 16.90 -4.93 3.01
N ASP A 78 17.97 -5.70 2.97
CA ASP A 78 19.05 -5.62 3.95
C ASP A 78 19.81 -4.29 3.85
N GLN A 79 20.09 -3.81 2.63
CA GLN A 79 20.64 -2.45 2.43
C GLN A 79 19.70 -1.36 2.96
N TYR A 80 18.40 -1.44 2.62
CA TYR A 80 17.40 -0.49 3.12
C TYR A 80 17.25 -0.57 4.62
N LYS A 81 17.35 -1.75 5.25
CA LYS A 81 17.25 -1.90 6.70
C LYS A 81 18.43 -1.24 7.40
N HIS A 82 19.62 -1.31 6.80
CA HIS A 82 20.81 -0.62 7.29
C HIS A 82 20.73 0.91 7.12
N GLU A 83 20.35 1.38 5.92
CA GLU A 83 20.13 2.82 5.66
C GLU A 83 18.95 3.38 6.44
N ALA A 84 17.86 2.62 6.60
CA ALA A 84 16.67 3.04 7.33
C ALA A 84 16.98 3.26 8.80
N ASN A 85 17.93 2.53 9.40
CA ASN A 85 18.33 2.77 10.79
C ASN A 85 19.01 4.13 10.97
N GLN A 86 19.82 4.58 10.00
CA GLN A 86 20.43 5.91 10.01
C GLN A 86 19.44 7.01 9.60
N THR A 87 18.56 6.68 8.65
CA THR A 87 17.55 7.58 8.10
C THR A 87 16.36 7.76 9.05
N LYS A 88 16.18 6.87 10.04
CA LYS A 88 15.07 6.90 10.99
C LYS A 88 14.99 8.21 11.76
N GLU A 89 16.14 8.74 12.22
CA GLU A 89 16.16 10.00 12.98
C GLU A 89 15.89 11.22 12.08
N PHE A 90 16.44 11.23 10.87
CA PHE A 90 16.20 12.29 9.89
C PHE A 90 14.74 12.31 9.40
N VAL A 91 14.17 11.14 9.11
CA VAL A 91 12.77 11.00 8.70
C VAL A 91 11.86 11.34 9.86
N ARG A 92 12.16 10.96 11.10
CA ARG A 92 11.29 11.27 12.23
C ARG A 92 11.12 12.78 12.45
N ASN A 93 12.20 13.57 12.31
CA ASN A 93 12.10 15.03 12.39
C ASN A 93 11.32 15.62 11.21
N ARG A 94 11.61 15.18 9.97
CA ARG A 94 10.92 15.69 8.77
C ARG A 94 9.47 15.22 8.63
N TYR A 95 9.15 14.07 9.24
CA TYR A 95 7.82 13.48 9.24
C TYR A 95 6.87 14.30 10.09
N ASN A 96 7.30 14.74 11.28
CA ASN A 96 6.49 15.61 12.12
C ASN A 96 6.13 16.92 11.40
N ASP A 97 7.13 17.60 10.83
CA ASP A 97 6.90 18.86 10.10
C ASP A 97 5.94 18.69 8.89
N LYS A 98 6.11 17.60 8.11
CA LYS A 98 5.26 17.34 6.94
C LYS A 98 3.86 16.86 7.29
N VAL A 99 3.68 16.19 8.42
CA VAL A 99 2.36 15.73 8.89
C VAL A 99 1.54 16.93 9.34
N ASP A 100 2.15 17.88 10.04
CA ASP A 100 1.47 19.10 10.46
C ASP A 100 1.09 19.96 9.24
N ASP A 101 2.01 20.18 8.30
CA ASP A 101 1.71 20.89 7.04
C ASP A 101 0.58 20.22 6.22
N LEU A 102 0.59 18.88 6.16
CA LEU A 102 -0.43 18.12 5.44
C LEU A 102 -1.79 18.16 6.17
N ALA A 103 -1.78 18.09 7.50
CA ALA A 103 -2.98 18.21 8.31
C ALA A 103 -3.62 19.58 8.14
N ASP A 104 -2.82 20.65 8.15
CA ASP A 104 -3.29 22.02 7.93
C ASP A 104 -3.82 22.22 6.51
N ALA A 105 -3.11 21.72 5.50
CA ALA A 105 -3.57 21.77 4.11
C ALA A 105 -4.87 20.98 3.89
N THR A 106 -5.00 19.81 4.52
CA THR A 106 -6.21 18.98 4.46
C THR A 106 -7.37 19.68 5.14
N LYS A 107 -7.14 20.26 6.32
CA LYS A 107 -8.16 20.99 7.08
C LYS A 107 -8.64 22.21 6.31
N ALA A 108 -7.74 23.00 5.72
CA ALA A 108 -8.11 24.14 4.89
C ALA A 108 -8.92 23.71 3.65
N GLY A 109 -8.56 22.61 2.99
CA GLY A 109 -9.30 22.08 1.86
C GLY A 109 -10.69 21.56 2.24
N VAL A 110 -10.81 20.89 3.38
CA VAL A 110 -12.09 20.38 3.92
C VAL A 110 -12.99 21.53 4.35
N ASP A 111 -12.48 22.53 5.08
CA ASP A 111 -13.24 23.70 5.52
C ASP A 111 -13.76 24.48 4.30
N THR A 112 -12.93 24.65 3.27
CA THR A 112 -13.32 25.30 1.99
C THR A 112 -14.40 24.49 1.27
N ALA A 113 -14.30 23.16 1.24
CA ALA A 113 -15.31 22.31 0.63
C ALA A 113 -16.64 22.34 1.43
N GLU A 114 -16.56 22.33 2.76
CA GLU A 114 -17.73 22.43 3.65
C GLU A 114 -18.44 23.78 3.49
N GLU A 115 -17.70 24.87 3.39
CA GLU A 115 -18.24 26.21 3.18
C GLU A 115 -18.92 26.35 1.81
N ASN A 116 -18.32 25.77 0.76
CA ASN A 116 -18.91 25.70 -0.59
C ASN A 116 -20.05 24.68 -0.73
N LEU A 117 -20.29 23.83 0.27
CA LEU A 117 -21.44 22.91 0.32
C LEU A 117 -22.56 23.41 1.22
N LYS A 118 -22.32 24.45 2.02
CA LYS A 118 -23.31 25.16 2.84
C LYS A 118 -24.03 26.28 2.07
N ILE A 119 -23.91 26.30 0.74
CA ILE A 119 -24.68 27.14 -0.19
C ILE A 119 -26.02 26.49 -0.51
#